data_AF-A0A7Z0LXL4-F1
#
_entry.id   AF-A0A7Z0LXL4-F1
#
_cell.length_a   1.000
_cell.length_b   1.000
_cell.length_c   1.000
_cell.angle_alpha   90.00
_cell.angle_beta   90.00
_cell.angle_gamma   90.00
#
_symmetry.space_group_name_H-M   'P 1'
#
loop_
_entity.id
_entity.type
_entity.pdbx_description
1 polymer ?
#
loop_
_entity_poly.entity_id
_entity_poly.type
_entity_poly.pdbx_seq_one_letter_code
_entity_poly.pdbx_strand_id
1 'polypeptide(L)'
;MHTAHLQDRMRQRGISEAMIGAIITFGDWNARGDRLVLPKRAITPLLQQKREELKMLERLARRGGASLVIEGETLITVYSNTKRTYS
;
A
#
# COMPACT_ATOMS: atom_id res chain seq x y z
N MET A 1 -15.03 -11.30 11.66
CA MET A 1 -15.68 -12.61 11.85
C MET A 1 -16.25 -13.04 10.49
N HIS A 2 -15.89 -14.22 9.98
CA HIS A 2 -16.36 -14.72 8.68
C HIS A 2 -17.39 -15.83 8.88
N THR A 3 -18.41 -15.86 8.02
CA THR A 3 -19.33 -17.00 7.98
C THR A 3 -18.64 -18.20 7.33
N ALA A 4 -19.05 -19.42 7.70
CA ALA A 4 -18.55 -20.63 7.06
C ALA A 4 -18.75 -20.59 5.53
N HIS A 5 -19.90 -20.05 5.09
CA HIS A 5 -20.17 -19.86 3.66
C HIS A 5 -19.14 -18.96 2.97
N LEU A 6 -18.76 -17.84 3.57
CA LEU A 6 -17.72 -16.96 3.01
C LEU A 6 -16.38 -17.68 2.90
N GLN A 7 -15.96 -18.38 3.96
CA GLN A 7 -14.69 -19.12 3.99
C GLN A 7 -14.63 -20.21 2.92
N ASP A 8 -15.72 -20.97 2.74
CA ASP A 8 -15.81 -21.97 1.66
C ASP A 8 -15.70 -21.34 0.28
N ARG A 9 -16.37 -20.20 0.07
CA ARG A 9 -16.36 -19.49 -1.21
C ARG A 9 -15.01 -18.84 -1.51
N MET A 10 -14.30 -18.38 -0.48
CA MET A 10 -12.91 -17.92 -0.59
C MET A 10 -12.00 -19.04 -1.07
N ARG A 11 -12.05 -20.19 -0.38
CA ARG A 11 -11.26 -21.38 -0.73
C ARG A 11 -11.54 -21.88 -2.14
N GLN A 12 -12.81 -22.02 -2.52
CA GLN A 12 -13.23 -22.48 -3.86
C GLN A 12 -12.77 -21.55 -4.99
N ARG A 13 -12.54 -20.26 -4.70
CA ARG A 13 -12.17 -19.24 -5.71
C ARG A 13 -10.74 -18.76 -5.59
N GLY A 14 -9.95 -19.33 -4.68
CA GLY A 14 -8.57 -18.88 -4.45
C GLY A 14 -8.48 -17.41 -3.98
N ILE A 15 -9.47 -16.92 -3.24
CA ILE A 15 -9.48 -15.55 -2.71
C ILE A 15 -8.96 -15.57 -1.27
N SER A 16 -7.86 -14.88 -1.02
CA SER A 16 -7.28 -14.77 0.32
C SER A 16 -7.90 -13.64 1.14
N GLU A 17 -7.67 -13.68 2.45
CA GLU A 17 -7.99 -12.58 3.38
C GLU A 17 -7.41 -11.24 2.92
N ALA A 18 -6.15 -11.24 2.45
CA ALA A 18 -5.50 -10.04 1.94
C ALA A 18 -6.20 -9.48 0.68
N MET A 19 -6.71 -10.35 -0.20
CA MET A 19 -7.51 -9.92 -1.36
C MET A 19 -8.85 -9.34 -0.93
N ILE A 20 -9.51 -9.90 0.09
CA ILE A 20 -10.71 -9.28 0.67
C ILE A 20 -10.38 -7.90 1.24
N GLY A 21 -9.28 -7.78 1.99
CA GLY A 21 -8.81 -6.49 2.49
C GLY A 21 -8.58 -5.48 1.38
N ALA A 22 -7.99 -5.87 0.25
CA ALA A 22 -7.82 -4.99 -0.89
C ALA A 22 -9.17 -4.56 -1.51
N ILE A 23 -10.15 -5.46 -1.60
CA ILE A 23 -11.50 -5.11 -2.07
C ILE A 23 -12.16 -4.12 -1.10
N ILE A 24 -12.02 -4.32 0.21
CA ILE A 24 -12.55 -3.41 1.25
C ILE A 24 -11.93 -2.01 1.15
N THR A 25 -10.62 -1.93 1.00
CA THR A 25 -9.88 -0.67 1.02
C THR A 25 -10.01 0.13 -0.28
N PHE A 26 -10.04 -0.56 -1.43
CA PHE A 26 -9.93 0.10 -2.74
C PHE A 26 -11.15 -0.10 -3.64
N GLY A 27 -12.09 -0.96 -3.26
CA GLY A 27 -13.31 -1.18 -4.03
C GLY A 27 -14.33 -0.07 -3.80
N ASP A 28 -15.19 0.11 -4.79
CA ASP A 28 -16.31 1.06 -4.74
C ASP A 28 -17.63 0.31 -4.58
N TRP A 29 -18.59 0.93 -3.90
CA TRP A 29 -19.95 0.41 -3.84
C TRP A 29 -20.59 0.49 -5.23
N ASN A 30 -21.29 -0.58 -5.61
CA ASN A 30 -22.11 -0.55 -6.81
C ASN A 30 -23.29 0.43 -6.64
N ALA A 31 -24.00 0.73 -7.74
CA ALA A 31 -25.12 1.67 -7.73
C ALA A 31 -26.27 1.28 -6.76
N ARG A 32 -26.39 0.00 -6.41
CA ARG A 32 -27.41 -0.49 -5.45
C ARG A 32 -26.95 -0.43 -4.00
N GLY A 33 -25.67 -0.16 -3.73
CA GLY A 33 -25.09 -0.11 -2.39
C GLY A 33 -24.98 -1.46 -1.69
N ASP A 34 -25.12 -2.58 -2.41
CA ASP A 34 -25.16 -3.93 -1.81
C ASP A 34 -23.91 -4.77 -2.08
N ARG A 35 -23.01 -4.27 -2.93
CA ARG A 35 -21.76 -4.95 -3.28
C ARG A 35 -20.61 -3.97 -3.42
N LEU A 36 -19.48 -4.35 -2.85
CA LEU A 36 -18.20 -3.68 -3.06
C LEU A 36 -17.46 -4.34 -4.23
N VAL A 37 -17.01 -3.53 -5.19
CA VAL A 37 -16.42 -4.01 -6.44
C VAL A 37 -15.08 -3.32 -6.67
N LEU A 38 -14.02 -4.12 -6.82
CA LEU A 38 -12.69 -3.66 -7.26
C LEU A 38 -12.46 -4.10 -8.72
N PRO A 39 -12.78 -3.28 -9.72
CA PRO A 39 -12.65 -3.66 -11.12
C PRO A 39 -11.19 -3.63 -11.58
N LYS A 40 -10.84 -4.46 -12.57
CA LYS A 40 -9.47 -4.53 -13.15
C LYS A 40 -8.90 -3.16 -13.54
N ARG A 41 -9.73 -2.27 -14.09
CA ARG A 41 -9.33 -0.90 -14.48
C ARG A 41 -8.86 -0.05 -13.30
N ALA A 42 -9.35 -0.30 -12.09
CA ALA A 42 -8.91 0.37 -10.87
C ALA A 42 -7.64 -0.26 -10.28
N ILE A 43 -7.41 -1.56 -10.54
CA ILE A 43 -6.20 -2.27 -10.08
C ILE A 43 -4.94 -1.77 -10.78
N THR A 44 -4.99 -1.50 -12.09
CA THR A 44 -3.80 -1.10 -12.86
C THR A 44 -3.12 0.16 -12.33
N PRO A 45 -3.83 1.28 -12.06
CA PRO A 45 -3.25 2.46 -11.42
C PRO A 45 -2.69 2.17 -10.02
N LEU A 46 -3.38 1.37 -9.20
CA LEU A 46 -2.92 0.99 -7.86
C LEU A 46 -1.59 0.21 -7.91
N LEU A 47 -1.48 -0.75 -8.83
CA LEU A 47 -0.23 -1.48 -9.05
C LEU A 47 0.91 -0.55 -9.48
N GLN A 48 0.62 0.42 -10.35
CA GLN A 48 1.62 1.38 -10.78
C GLN A 48 2.09 2.26 -9.62
N GLN A 49 1.17 2.78 -8.81
CA GLN A 49 1.49 3.54 -7.61
C GLN A 49 2.37 2.73 -6.64
N LYS A 50 2.01 1.47 -6.37
CA LYS A 50 2.79 0.61 -5.47
C LYS A 50 4.17 0.27 -6.01
N ARG A 51 4.33 0.13 -7.33
CA ARG A 51 5.65 -0.06 -7.95
C ARG A 51 6.52 1.19 -7.84
N GLU A 52 5.95 2.38 -8.01
CA GLU A 52 6.72 3.62 -7.84
C GLU A 52 7.10 3.88 -6.38
N GLU A 53 6.20 3.58 -5.44
CA GLU A 53 6.48 3.60 -4.00
C GLU A 53 7.63 2.63 -3.66
N LEU A 54 7.57 1.39 -4.15
CA LEU A 54 8.63 0.41 -3.97
C LEU A 54 9.97 0.90 -4.55
N LYS A 55 9.99 1.42 -5.79
CA LYS A 55 11.20 1.96 -6.41
C LYS A 55 11.80 3.11 -5.60
N MET A 56 10.96 4.00 -5.06
CA MET A 56 11.40 5.11 -4.22
C MET A 56 12.03 4.60 -2.93
N LEU A 57 11.39 3.65 -2.24
CA LEU A 57 11.91 3.04 -1.02
C LEU A 57 13.21 2.27 -1.27
N GLU A 58 13.30 1.52 -2.37
CA GLU A 58 14.55 0.85 -2.76
C GLU A 58 15.69 1.85 -3.01
N ARG A 59 15.41 3.00 -3.63
CA ARG A 59 16.41 4.06 -3.82
C ARG A 59 16.89 4.64 -2.49
N LEU A 60 15.98 4.86 -1.54
CA LEU A 60 16.34 5.29 -0.18
C LEU A 60 17.17 4.23 0.54
N ALA A 61 16.77 2.97 0.48
CA ALA A 61 17.49 1.85 1.10
C ALA A 61 18.91 1.71 0.55
N ARG A 62 19.09 1.78 -0.79
CA ARG A 62 20.41 1.74 -1.43
C ARG A 62 21.33 2.89 -0.99
N ARG A 63 20.78 4.03 -0.56
CA ARG A 63 21.52 5.18 -0.01
C ARG A 63 21.79 5.09 1.49
N GLY A 64 21.29 4.04 2.16
CA GLY A 64 21.35 3.89 3.62
C GLY A 64 20.25 4.65 4.37
N GLY A 65 19.23 5.15 3.67
CA GLY A 65 18.23 6.08 4.21
C GLY A 65 18.65 7.54 4.07
N ALA A 66 17.79 8.44 4.55
CA ALA A 66 18.02 9.88 4.55
C ALA A 66 17.42 10.51 5.82
N SER A 67 18.00 11.62 6.23
CA SER A 67 17.52 12.46 7.34
C SER A 67 17.04 13.80 6.77
N LEU A 68 15.91 14.28 7.27
CA LEU A 68 15.30 15.57 6.93
C LEU A 68 15.20 16.39 8.22
N VAL A 69 15.80 17.58 8.23
CA VAL A 69 15.72 18.52 9.35
C VAL A 69 14.56 19.47 9.10
N ILE A 70 13.65 19.59 10.08
CA ILE A 70 12.42 20.38 10.01
C ILE A 70 12.37 21.31 11.22
N GLU A 71 11.99 22.57 11.01
CA GLU A 71 11.71 23.55 12.07
C GLU A 71 10.32 24.16 11.83
N GLY A 72 9.37 23.83 12.71
CA GLY A 72 7.96 24.17 12.49
C GLY A 72 7.44 23.59 11.17
N GLU A 73 7.00 24.46 10.27
CA GLU A 73 6.53 24.12 8.92
C GLU A 73 7.63 24.22 7.85
N THR A 74 8.84 24.63 8.23
CA THR A 74 9.95 24.86 7.29
C THR A 74 10.83 23.61 7.16
N LEU A 75 11.05 23.17 5.92
CA LEU A 75 12.02 22.12 5.60
C LEU A 75 13.42 22.75 5.47
N ILE A 76 14.33 22.44 6.39
CA ILE A 76 15.65 23.09 6.46
C ILE A 76 16.64 22.42 5.49
N THR A 77 16.87 21.11 5.63
CA THR A 77 17.87 20.39 4.82
C THR A 77 17.66 18.87 4.82
N VAL A 78 18.20 18.18 3.81
CA VAL A 78 18.18 16.71 3.67
C VAL A 78 19.58 16.16 3.40
N TYR A 79 19.95 15.06 4.04
CA TYR A 79 21.22 14.38 3.81
C TYR A 79 21.08 12.85 3.88
N SER A 80 21.94 12.11 3.18
CA SER A 80 21.98 10.65 3.25
C SER A 80 22.59 10.17 4.56
N ASN A 81 22.10 9.05 5.09
CA ASN A 81 22.61 8.46 6.35
C ASN A 81 23.92 7.67 6.14
N THR A 82 24.68 7.98 5.09
CA THR A 82 25.94 7.32 4.75
C THR A 82 26.90 7.38 5.93
N LYS A 83 27.12 6.23 6.59
CA LYS A 83 28.07 5.96 7.69
C LYS A 83 28.85 7.19 8.19
N ARG A 84 28.19 7.99 9.01
CA ARG A 84 28.84 8.73 10.09
C ARG A 84 28.00 8.52 11.34
N THR A 85 28.51 7.60 12.13
CA THR A 85 28.25 7.28 13.53
C THR A 85 27.42 8.33 14.27
N TYR A 86 26.24 7.93 14.73
CA TYR A 86 25.80 8.26 16.08
C TYR A 86 25.46 6.93 16.75
N SER A 87 26.48 6.43 17.44
CA SER A 87 26.36 5.51 18.58
C SER A 87 25.56 6.19 19.69
#